data_AF-A0A9X1YU45-F1
#
_entry.id   AF-A0A9X1YU45-F1
#
_cell.length_a   1.000
_cell.length_b   1.000
_cell.length_c   1.000
_cell.angle_alpha   90.00
_cell.angle_beta   90.00
_cell.angle_gamma   90.00
#
_symmetry.space_group_name_H-M   'P 1'
#
loop_
_entity.id
_entity.type
_entity.pdbx_description
1 polymer ?
#
loop_
_entity_poly.entity_id
_entity_poly.type
_entity_poly.pdbx_seq_one_letter_code
_entity_poly.pdbx_strand_id
1 'polypeptide(L)'
;MMKLPILCCAALLAAPWAADAIEPGPSSAQQQETENWLQLQRRNLAASPTPQTATPVERELALQRWLKKYQYEIPDLYDPDAAGKVEIKR
;
A
#
# COMPACT_ATOMS: atom_id res chain seq x y z
N MET A 1 4.26 40.43 45.72
CA MET A 1 3.03 39.69 45.35
C MET A 1 3.11 39.20 43.89
N MET A 2 4.17 38.46 43.51
CA MET A 2 4.44 38.04 42.11
C MET A 2 4.77 36.55 41.96
N LYS A 3 4.73 35.76 43.05
CA LYS A 3 5.20 34.36 43.04
C LYS A 3 4.16 33.41 42.42
N LEU A 4 2.88 33.70 42.62
CA LEU A 4 1.77 32.89 42.11
C LEU A 4 1.68 32.86 40.57
N PRO A 5 1.72 33.99 39.83
CA PRO A 5 1.70 33.94 38.37
C PRO A 5 2.94 33.26 37.78
N ILE A 6 4.11 33.43 38.41
CA ILE A 6 5.35 32.78 37.97
C ILE A 6 5.26 31.26 38.12
N LEU A 7 4.70 30.77 39.23
CA LEU A 7 4.45 29.34 39.45
C LEU A 7 3.44 28.77 38.43
N CYS A 8 2.38 29.51 38.11
CA CYS A 8 1.42 29.08 37.09
C CYS A 8 2.05 29.03 35.68
N CYS A 9 2.86 30.01 35.31
CA CYS A 9 3.56 30.01 34.03
C CYS A 9 4.57 28.86 33.94
N ALA A 10 5.31 28.58 35.03
CA ALA A 10 6.23 27.46 35.08
C ALA A 10 5.51 26.10 34.96
N ALA A 11 4.34 25.95 35.58
CA ALA A 11 3.51 24.76 35.45
C ALA A 11 2.98 24.56 34.02
N LEU A 12 2.54 25.64 33.37
CA LEU A 12 2.09 25.60 31.97
C LEU A 12 3.23 25.24 31.00
N LEU A 13 4.45 25.70 31.27
CA LEU A 13 5.64 25.35 30.47
C LEU A 13 6.08 23.89 30.66
N ALA A 14 5.72 23.26 31.78
CA ALA A 14 6.03 21.85 32.06
C ALA A 14 4.97 20.88 31.52
N ALA A 15 3.79 21.36 31.12
CA ALA A 15 2.71 20.53 30.58
C ALA A 15 3.11 19.64 29.38
N PRO A 16 3.98 20.07 28.43
CA PRO A 16 4.40 19.22 27.32
C PRO A 16 5.21 17.98 27.72
N TRP A 17 5.82 17.96 28.91
CA TRP A 17 6.52 16.77 29.41
C TRP A 17 5.58 15.67 29.90
N ALA A 18 4.33 16.00 30.21
CA ALA A 18 3.29 15.02 30.53
C ALA A 18 2.48 14.59 29.30
N ALA A 19 2.75 15.19 28.14
CA ALA A 19 2.20 14.70 26.88
C ALA A 19 3.02 13.47 26.45
N ASP A 20 2.58 12.30 26.89
CA ASP A 20 2.99 11.05 26.25
C ASP A 20 2.60 11.16 24.78
N ALA A 21 3.62 11.32 23.92
CA ALA A 21 3.45 11.24 22.49
C ALA A 21 2.91 9.85 22.19
N ILE A 22 1.72 9.80 21.57
CA ILE A 22 1.07 8.68 20.87
C ILE A 22 1.71 7.34 21.20
N GLU A 23 0.99 6.52 21.96
CA GLU A 23 1.42 5.18 22.35
C GLU A 23 2.03 4.45 21.14
N PRO A 24 3.31 4.04 21.21
CA PRO A 24 3.99 3.44 20.08
C PRO A 24 3.33 2.09 19.80
N GLY A 25 2.40 2.08 18.86
CA GLY A 25 1.62 0.90 18.54
C GLY A 25 0.56 1.18 17.48
N PRO A 26 0.07 0.13 16.82
CA PRO A 26 -1.00 0.26 15.85
C PRO A 26 -2.25 0.82 16.55
N SER A 27 -2.83 1.89 16.03
CA SER A 27 -4.03 2.50 16.63
C SER A 27 -5.28 1.61 16.53
N SER A 28 -5.19 0.51 15.77
CA SER A 28 -6.20 -0.56 15.71
C SER A 28 -5.60 -1.90 15.24
N ALA A 29 -6.32 -3.00 15.49
CA ALA A 29 -5.93 -4.33 15.00
C ALA A 29 -5.82 -4.39 13.46
N GLN A 30 -6.66 -3.64 12.73
CA GLN A 30 -6.62 -3.57 11.27
C GLN A 30 -5.34 -2.89 10.76
N GLN A 31 -4.86 -1.88 11.48
CA GLN A 31 -3.58 -1.25 11.15
C GLN A 31 -2.41 -2.18 11.43
N GLN A 32 -2.48 -3.00 12.49
CA GLN A 32 -1.45 -3.98 12.79
C GLN A 32 -1.27 -5.00 11.66
N GLU A 33 -2.37 -5.52 11.12
CA GLU A 33 -2.33 -6.42 9.95
C GLU A 33 -1.72 -5.72 8.74
N THR A 34 -2.13 -4.48 8.47
CA THR A 34 -1.59 -3.68 7.37
C THR A 34 -0.09 -3.45 7.52
N GLU A 35 0.36 -3.06 8.71
CA GLU A 35 1.77 -2.87 9.06
C GLU A 35 2.55 -4.17 8.84
N ASN A 36 1.99 -5.31 9.23
CA ASN A 36 2.61 -6.62 9.07
C ASN A 36 2.80 -6.96 7.58
N TRP A 37 1.76 -6.75 6.76
CA TRP A 37 1.85 -6.93 5.30
C TRP A 37 2.90 -6.00 4.67
N LEU A 38 2.95 -4.74 5.07
CA LEU A 38 3.95 -3.78 4.59
C LEU A 38 5.37 -4.20 4.96
N GLN A 39 5.57 -4.67 6.20
CA GLN A 39 6.88 -5.15 6.65
C GLN A 39 7.32 -6.40 5.89
N LEU A 40 6.40 -7.34 5.65
CA LEU A 40 6.65 -8.57 4.89
C LEU A 40 7.00 -8.28 3.43
N GLN A 41 6.28 -7.36 2.77
CA GLN A 41 6.59 -6.91 1.40
C GLN A 41 7.95 -6.19 1.35
N ARG A 42 8.19 -5.21 2.24
CA ARG A 42 9.45 -4.45 2.29
C ARG A 42 10.66 -5.36 2.50
N ARG A 43 10.54 -6.35 3.38
CA ARG A 43 11.62 -7.30 3.67
C ARG A 43 11.71 -8.43 2.65
N ASN A 44 10.84 -8.43 1.64
CA ASN A 44 10.77 -9.45 0.60
C ASN A 44 10.61 -10.88 1.16
N LEU A 45 9.94 -11.03 2.31
CA LEU A 45 9.83 -12.31 3.04
C LEU A 45 8.82 -13.27 2.42
N ALA A 46 7.92 -12.76 1.57
CA ALA A 46 6.95 -13.56 0.82
C ALA A 46 7.20 -13.53 -0.69
N ALA A 47 8.45 -13.26 -1.12
CA ALA A 47 8.82 -13.51 -2.51
C ALA A 47 8.64 -15.00 -2.83
N SER A 48 8.19 -15.28 -4.06
CA SER A 48 8.16 -16.64 -4.59
C SER A 48 9.57 -17.23 -4.57
N PRO A 49 9.78 -18.46 -4.06
CA PRO A 49 11.08 -19.14 -4.15
C PRO A 49 11.44 -19.51 -5.58
N THR A 50 10.45 -19.53 -6.49
CA THR A 50 10.65 -19.78 -7.93
C THR A 50 10.62 -18.46 -8.70
N PRO A 51 11.80 -17.90 -9.06
CA PRO A 51 11.85 -16.68 -9.85
C PRO A 51 11.35 -16.96 -11.27
N GLN A 52 10.28 -16.27 -11.67
CA GLN A 52 9.79 -16.30 -13.04
C GLN A 52 10.62 -15.34 -13.90
N THR A 53 11.75 -15.81 -14.41
CA THR A 53 12.62 -15.00 -15.27
C THR A 53 12.10 -15.04 -16.71
N ALA A 54 11.52 -13.93 -17.16
CA ALA A 54 11.24 -13.74 -18.59
C ALA A 54 12.55 -13.56 -19.36
N THR A 55 12.71 -14.30 -20.44
CA THR A 55 13.82 -14.12 -21.40
C THR A 55 13.73 -12.73 -22.06
N PRO A 56 14.82 -12.18 -22.61
CA PRO A 56 14.78 -10.92 -23.33
C PRO A 56 13.74 -10.90 -24.47
N VAL A 57 13.57 -12.03 -25.17
CA VAL A 57 12.59 -12.17 -26.26
C VAL A 57 11.16 -12.11 -25.73
N GLU A 58 10.86 -12.80 -24.63
CA GLU A 58 9.52 -12.75 -24.02
C GLU A 58 9.19 -11.35 -23.48
N ARG A 59 10.18 -10.64 -22.92
CA ARG A 59 10.03 -9.25 -22.48
C ARG A 59 9.69 -8.33 -23.65
N GLU A 60 10.44 -8.43 -24.74
CA GLU A 60 10.20 -7.64 -25.96
C GLU A 60 8.80 -7.92 -26.53
N LEU A 61 8.41 -9.19 -26.59
CA LEU A 61 7.09 -9.58 -27.10
C LEU A 61 5.96 -9.05 -26.18
N ALA A 62 6.16 -9.07 -24.85
CA ALA A 62 5.22 -8.46 -23.91
C ALA A 62 5.12 -6.94 -24.11
N LEU A 63 6.24 -6.24 -24.32
CA LEU A 63 6.25 -4.81 -24.64
C LEU A 63 5.53 -4.50 -25.95
N GLN A 64 5.74 -5.31 -26.99
CA GLN A 64 5.03 -5.17 -28.26
C GLN A 64 3.52 -5.35 -28.11
N ARG A 65 3.06 -6.35 -27.34
CA ARG A 65 1.63 -6.52 -27.02
C ARG A 65 1.07 -5.31 -26.28
N TRP A 66 1.83 -4.78 -25.32
CA TRP A 66 1.44 -3.60 -24.57
C TRP A 66 1.32 -2.36 -25.47
N LEU A 67 2.27 -2.13 -26.36
CA LEU A 67 2.18 -1.06 -27.36
C LEU A 67 1.00 -1.24 -28.31
N LYS A 68 0.75 -2.48 -28.75
CA LYS A 68 -0.40 -2.81 -29.61
C LYS A 68 -1.73 -2.53 -28.91
N LYS A 69 -1.81 -2.64 -27.58
CA LYS A 69 -3.02 -2.32 -26.80
C LYS A 69 -3.55 -0.92 -27.09
N TYR A 70 -2.66 0.06 -27.28
CA TYR A 70 -3.03 1.45 -27.54
C TYR A 70 -3.57 1.70 -28.96
N GLN A 71 -3.46 0.72 -29.85
CA GLN A 71 -4.02 0.81 -31.20
C GLN A 71 -5.50 0.43 -31.24
N TYR A 72 -6.02 -0.19 -30.18
CA TYR A 72 -7.42 -0.54 -30.08
C TYR A 72 -8.19 0.61 -29.45
N GLU A 73 -9.30 0.99 -30.08
CA GLU A 73 -10.22 1.97 -29.52
C GLU A 73 -10.84 1.42 -28.24
N ILE A 74 -11.05 2.30 -27.26
CA ILE A 74 -11.81 1.98 -26.05
C ILE A 74 -13.28 1.98 -26.47
N PRO A 75 -14.02 0.86 -26.31
CA PRO A 75 -15.44 0.82 -26.63
C PRO A 75 -16.23 1.84 -25.79
N ASP A 76 -17.20 2.51 -26.41
CA ASP A 76 -18.07 3.47 -25.71
C ASP A 76 -18.94 2.80 -24.63
N LEU A 77 -19.28 1.52 -24.82
CA LEU A 77 -20.03 0.72 -23.87
C LEU A 77 -19.31 -0.60 -23.61
N TYR A 78 -19.27 -1.00 -22.34
CA TYR A 78 -18.80 -2.31 -21.94
C TYR A 78 -19.79 -3.40 -22.41
N ASP A 79 -19.33 -4.30 -23.27
CA ASP A 79 -20.07 -5.50 -23.66
C ASP A 79 -19.69 -6.68 -22.74
N PRO A 80 -20.58 -7.13 -21.83
CA PRO A 80 -20.30 -8.25 -20.92
C PRO A 80 -20.07 -9.59 -21.65
N ASP A 81 -20.54 -9.73 -22.89
CA ASP A 81 -20.36 -10.94 -23.70
C ASP A 81 -19.09 -10.89 -24.58
N ALA A 82 -18.39 -9.75 -24.62
CA ALA A 82 -17.11 -9.62 -25.31
C ALA A 82 -15.96 -10.35 -24.60
N ALA A 83 -16.11 -10.61 -23.30
CA ALA A 83 -15.22 -11.53 -22.58
C ALA A 83 -15.54 -12.96 -23.06
N GLY A 84 -14.69 -13.50 -23.93
CA GLY A 84 -14.92 -14.77 -24.63
C GLY A 84 -15.50 -15.90 -23.76
N LYS A 85 -16.34 -16.74 -24.38
CA LYS A 85 -17.06 -17.83 -23.70
C LYS A 85 -16.08 -18.90 -23.19
N VAL A 86 -16.10 -19.16 -21.89
CA VAL A 86 -15.34 -20.25 -21.28
C VAL A 86 -16.16 -21.53 -21.36
N GLU A 87 -15.82 -22.43 -22.29
CA GLU A 87 -16.40 -23.76 -22.35
C GLU A 87 -15.79 -24.64 -21.23
N ILE A 88 -16.57 -24.89 -20.19
CA ILE A 88 -16.20 -25.84 -19.14
C ILE A 88 -16.52 -27.25 -19.66
N LYS A 89 -15.50 -27.98 -20.11
CA LYS A 89 -15.64 -29.38 -20.51
C LYS A 89 -15.83 -30.22 -19.23
N ARG A 90 -17.03 -30.78 -19.07
CA ARG A 90 -17.39 -31.69 -17.97
C ARG A 90 -17.00 -33.13 -18.30
#